data_AF-B8BUI3-F1
#
_entry.id   AF-B8BUI3-F1
#
_cell.length_a   1.000
_cell.length_b   1.000
_cell.length_c   1.000
_cell.angle_alpha   90.00
_cell.angle_beta   90.00
_cell.angle_gamma   90.00
#
_symmetry.space_group_name_H-M   'P 1'
#
loop_
_entity.id
_entity.type
_entity.pdbx_description
1 polymer ?
#
loop_
_entity_poly.entity_id
_entity_poly.type
_entity_poly.pdbx_seq_one_letter_code
_entity_poly.pdbx_strand_id
1 'polypeptide(L)'
;PPKCPLLCVFYAEFDIVVGPKVCTPLYEGDNSTVDTDTLQNSIFAATSEYIITGNELANQTITVSTHGMHILSRPMIISDTKRYERNSLLFAVGFVLRRNVDPRPYWPVLSNLSSTFRSMEVESEFLSHSRTRSQIQIVLEDVLVSLNSKQKDCHLLLDDANLLNLQLFRPPPPPTPPVPDYAVPILLRPEWQLQMYDWDLTINWIVPHIDGCKYVKQIAQSSEVDMDMIRACLRVLKHHGVLAHVDIFRYSNVYECTPLALELFSTKKFASHAQSQLHRDRTDRNNIDETLETTLARLYCACNRKESDDNLTWEKAFDCFDHRRLITFGIVRGLINRVHQYPMVYEVEID
;
A
#
# COMPACT_ATOMS: atom_id res chain seq x y z
N PRO A 1 -6.40 18.12 -11.71
CA PRO A 1 -5.14 17.36 -11.88
C PRO A 1 -5.40 15.93 -12.40
N PRO A 2 -4.71 15.43 -13.44
CA PRO A 2 -5.07 14.20 -14.16
C PRO A 2 -4.88 12.89 -13.36
N LYS A 3 -4.48 12.96 -12.09
CA LYS A 3 -4.26 11.82 -11.18
C LYS A 3 -5.09 11.87 -9.88
N CYS A 4 -6.12 12.71 -9.79
CA CYS A 4 -6.99 12.73 -8.60
C CYS A 4 -7.95 11.53 -8.63
N PRO A 5 -7.96 10.68 -7.59
CA PRO A 5 -8.84 9.51 -7.53
C PRO A 5 -10.31 9.87 -7.31
N LEU A 6 -10.56 10.94 -6.55
CA LEU A 6 -11.89 11.46 -6.22
C LEU A 6 -12.20 12.69 -7.08
N LEU A 7 -13.29 12.61 -7.84
CA LEU A 7 -13.73 13.65 -8.78
C LEU A 7 -14.67 14.65 -8.13
N CYS A 8 -15.62 14.17 -7.35
CA CYS A 8 -16.66 15.00 -6.73
C CYS A 8 -17.15 14.33 -5.43
N VAL A 9 -17.55 15.16 -4.48
CA VAL A 9 -18.35 14.78 -3.32
C VAL A 9 -19.69 15.47 -3.48
N PHE A 10 -20.80 14.78 -3.27
CA PHE A 10 -22.12 15.38 -3.39
C PHE A 10 -22.97 15.07 -2.16
N TYR A 11 -23.92 15.96 -1.91
CA TYR A 11 -25.03 15.75 -1.01
C TYR A 11 -26.30 15.62 -1.85
N ALA A 12 -27.23 14.77 -1.46
CA ALA A 12 -28.51 14.64 -2.12
C ALA A 12 -29.60 14.56 -1.07
N GLU A 13 -30.74 15.18 -1.33
CA GLU A 13 -31.90 15.17 -0.46
C GLU A 13 -33.15 14.85 -1.24
N PHE A 14 -34.13 14.26 -0.58
CA PHE A 14 -35.44 14.06 -1.19
C PHE A 14 -36.33 15.28 -0.93
N ASP A 15 -36.55 16.09 -1.96
CA ASP A 15 -37.50 17.19 -1.95
C ASP A 15 -38.93 16.64 -2.11
N ILE A 16 -39.88 17.25 -1.42
CA ILE A 16 -41.30 16.86 -1.42
C ILE A 16 -41.95 17.15 -2.79
N VAL A 17 -41.52 18.22 -3.47
CA VAL A 17 -42.12 18.68 -4.73
C VAL A 17 -41.36 18.15 -5.95
N VAL A 18 -40.03 18.18 -5.90
CA VAL A 18 -39.16 17.83 -7.04
C VAL A 18 -38.73 16.35 -7.01
N GLY A 19 -38.77 15.71 -5.84
CA GLY A 19 -38.25 14.35 -5.65
C GLY A 19 -36.74 14.35 -5.33
N PRO A 20 -35.98 13.31 -5.71
CA PRO A 20 -34.57 13.20 -5.38
C PRO A 20 -33.74 14.30 -6.05
N LYS A 21 -33.18 15.21 -5.26
CA LYS A 21 -32.36 16.34 -5.71
C LYS A 21 -30.92 16.17 -5.24
N VAL A 22 -29.99 16.18 -6.19
CA VAL A 22 -28.55 16.19 -5.88
C VAL A 22 -28.08 17.63 -5.77
N CYS A 23 -27.53 18.00 -4.62
CA CYS A 23 -26.79 19.24 -4.38
C CYS A 23 -25.29 18.97 -4.53
N THR A 24 -24.75 19.24 -5.71
CA THR A 24 -23.31 19.17 -5.97
C THR A 24 -22.62 20.48 -5.61
N PRO A 25 -21.44 20.45 -4.97
CA PRO A 25 -20.63 21.64 -4.67
C PRO A 25 -19.86 22.19 -5.90
N LEU A 26 -20.31 21.91 -7.12
CA LEU A 26 -19.62 22.43 -8.31
C LEU A 26 -20.18 23.81 -8.65
N TYR A 27 -19.27 24.79 -8.62
CA TYR A 27 -19.39 26.14 -9.16
C TYR A 27 -20.56 26.32 -10.15
N GLU A 28 -21.62 27.00 -9.73
CA GLU A 28 -22.58 27.66 -10.64
C GLU A 28 -21.94 28.90 -11.32
N GLY A 29 -20.61 28.95 -11.44
CA GLY A 29 -19.86 30.17 -11.74
C GLY A 29 -18.55 29.92 -12.45
N ASP A 30 -18.55 29.21 -13.57
CA ASP A 30 -17.70 29.64 -14.70
C ASP A 30 -18.24 29.08 -16.03
N ASN A 31 -18.67 29.99 -16.91
CA ASN A 31 -19.22 29.71 -18.24
C ASN A 31 -18.15 29.25 -19.24
N SER A 32 -17.34 28.25 -18.90
CA SER A 32 -16.32 27.72 -19.80
C SER A 32 -16.03 26.24 -19.59
N THR A 33 -17.03 25.38 -19.78
CA THR A 33 -16.89 24.02 -20.37
C THR A 33 -18.28 23.43 -20.58
N VAL A 34 -18.80 23.58 -21.81
CA VAL A 34 -20.18 23.23 -22.22
C VAL A 34 -20.47 21.71 -22.22
N ASP A 35 -19.52 20.86 -21.79
CA ASP A 35 -19.64 19.40 -21.83
C ASP A 35 -19.82 18.72 -20.46
N THR A 36 -19.71 19.45 -19.33
CA THR A 36 -19.89 18.86 -17.98
C THR A 36 -21.34 18.90 -17.48
N ASP A 37 -22.10 19.93 -17.82
CA ASP A 37 -23.47 20.11 -17.33
C ASP A 37 -24.47 19.12 -17.96
N THR A 38 -24.24 18.72 -19.21
CA THR A 38 -25.07 17.73 -19.92
C THR A 38 -24.81 16.30 -19.43
N LEU A 39 -23.56 15.98 -19.09
CA LEU A 39 -23.17 14.67 -18.58
C LEU A 39 -23.61 14.48 -17.12
N GLN A 40 -23.49 15.53 -16.28
CA GLN A 40 -23.89 15.48 -14.89
C GLN A 40 -25.40 15.39 -14.73
N ASN A 41 -26.17 16.23 -15.44
CA ASN A 41 -27.63 16.18 -15.35
C ASN A 41 -28.20 14.86 -15.87
N SER A 42 -27.62 14.27 -16.93
CA SER A 42 -28.08 12.98 -17.47
C SER A 42 -27.69 11.79 -16.57
N ILE A 43 -26.43 11.73 -16.10
CA ILE A 43 -25.97 10.59 -15.29
C ILE A 43 -26.59 10.61 -13.90
N PHE A 44 -26.64 11.77 -13.23
CA PHE A 44 -27.25 11.87 -11.90
C PHE A 44 -28.77 11.72 -11.96
N ALA A 45 -29.45 12.19 -13.03
CA ALA A 45 -30.87 11.89 -13.20
C ALA A 45 -31.12 10.38 -13.40
N ALA A 46 -30.33 9.72 -14.26
CA ALA A 46 -30.46 8.28 -14.52
C ALA A 46 -30.07 7.39 -13.32
N THR A 47 -29.25 7.91 -12.39
CA THR A 47 -28.80 7.16 -11.21
C THR A 47 -29.45 7.63 -9.90
N SER A 48 -30.35 8.62 -9.95
CA SER A 48 -30.99 9.24 -8.78
C SER A 48 -31.70 8.23 -7.87
N GLU A 49 -32.37 7.24 -8.46
CA GLU A 49 -33.04 6.14 -7.74
C GLU A 49 -32.07 5.28 -6.91
N TYR A 50 -30.81 5.16 -7.34
CA TYR A 50 -29.77 4.40 -6.64
C TYR A 50 -28.96 5.26 -5.67
N ILE A 51 -29.01 6.59 -5.82
CA ILE A 51 -28.36 7.54 -4.92
C ILE A 51 -29.20 7.73 -3.66
N ILE A 52 -30.49 7.96 -3.84
CA ILE A 52 -31.48 8.06 -2.77
C ILE A 52 -32.43 6.88 -2.91
N THR A 53 -32.14 5.82 -2.16
CA THR A 53 -32.99 4.63 -2.14
C THR A 53 -34.05 4.71 -1.04
N GLY A 54 -35.07 3.85 -1.16
CA GLY A 54 -36.06 3.66 -0.11
C GLY A 54 -35.50 2.95 1.13
N ASN A 55 -36.40 2.69 2.10
CA ASN A 55 -36.05 2.21 3.44
C ASN A 55 -35.24 0.90 3.48
N GLU A 56 -35.31 0.06 2.44
CA GLU A 56 -34.67 -1.25 2.43
C GLU A 56 -33.13 -1.18 2.36
N LEU A 57 -32.59 -0.17 1.68
CA LEU A 57 -31.14 0.02 1.50
C LEU A 57 -30.59 1.21 2.32
N ALA A 58 -31.41 1.73 3.24
CA ALA A 58 -31.01 2.78 4.16
C ALA A 58 -29.83 2.33 5.04
N ASN A 59 -28.91 3.25 5.33
CA ASN A 59 -27.69 3.03 6.11
C ASN A 59 -26.70 2.02 5.51
N GLN A 60 -26.89 1.59 4.26
CA GLN A 60 -25.93 0.77 3.53
C GLN A 60 -25.19 1.62 2.50
N THR A 61 -23.93 1.30 2.25
CA THR A 61 -23.15 1.99 1.21
C THR A 61 -23.41 1.31 -0.12
N ILE A 62 -23.98 2.05 -1.06
CA ILE A 62 -24.32 1.59 -2.40
C ILE A 62 -23.21 2.02 -3.36
N THR A 63 -22.79 1.10 -4.23
CA THR A 63 -21.79 1.39 -5.28
C THR A 63 -22.41 1.14 -6.64
N VAL A 64 -22.54 2.19 -7.43
CA VAL A 64 -23.05 2.13 -8.80
C VAL A 64 -21.91 2.41 -9.77
N SER A 65 -21.71 1.51 -10.72
CA SER A 65 -20.65 1.58 -11.72
C SER A 65 -21.23 1.94 -13.08
N THR A 66 -21.13 3.19 -13.50
CA THR A 66 -21.72 3.64 -14.78
C THR A 66 -20.79 4.61 -15.51
N HIS A 67 -20.81 4.61 -16.85
CA HIS A 67 -20.11 5.58 -17.71
C HIS A 67 -18.62 5.82 -17.36
N GLY A 68 -17.89 4.76 -16.98
CA GLY A 68 -16.46 4.89 -16.65
C GLY A 68 -16.16 5.56 -15.31
N MET A 69 -17.14 5.58 -14.40
CA MET A 69 -17.04 6.15 -13.06
C MET A 69 -17.65 5.18 -12.04
N HIS A 70 -17.26 5.33 -10.77
CA HIS A 70 -17.93 4.68 -9.64
C HIS A 70 -18.60 5.76 -8.80
N ILE A 71 -19.91 5.68 -8.66
CA ILE A 71 -20.72 6.52 -7.78
C ILE A 71 -20.96 5.74 -6.50
N LEU A 72 -20.48 6.27 -5.39
CA LEU A 72 -20.74 5.78 -4.05
C LEU A 72 -21.80 6.66 -3.43
N SER A 73 -22.84 6.08 -2.86
CA SER A 73 -23.85 6.79 -2.10
C SER A 73 -24.13 6.04 -0.81
N ARG A 74 -24.46 6.78 0.24
CA ARG A 74 -24.97 6.21 1.48
C ARG A 74 -26.24 6.97 1.87
N PRO A 75 -27.42 6.43 1.52
CA PRO A 75 -28.69 7.01 1.91
C PRO A 75 -28.94 6.79 3.41
N MET A 76 -29.40 7.84 4.07
CA MET A 76 -29.68 7.92 5.49
C MET A 76 -31.11 8.40 5.67
N ILE A 77 -31.81 7.80 6.64
CA ILE A 77 -33.19 8.14 6.97
C ILE A 77 -33.24 8.56 8.42
N ILE A 78 -33.84 9.72 8.66
CA ILE A 78 -34.15 10.22 10.00
C ILE A 78 -35.66 10.35 10.07
N SER A 79 -36.30 9.55 10.91
CA SER A 79 -37.75 9.61 11.13
C SER A 79 -38.05 10.47 12.35
N ASP A 80 -38.71 11.60 12.15
CA ASP A 80 -39.29 12.41 13.22
C ASP A 80 -40.63 12.99 12.75
N THR A 81 -41.69 12.63 13.46
CA THR A 81 -43.08 12.99 13.17
C THR A 81 -43.43 14.46 13.44
N LYS A 82 -42.58 15.19 14.18
CA LYS A 82 -42.86 16.59 14.56
C LYS A 82 -41.98 17.59 13.82
N ARG A 83 -40.75 17.20 13.48
CA ARG A 83 -39.76 18.10 12.87
C ARG A 83 -39.84 18.18 11.35
N TYR A 84 -40.31 17.12 10.69
CA TYR A 84 -40.28 17.02 9.22
C TYR A 84 -41.69 16.88 8.63
N GLU A 85 -41.97 17.61 7.55
CA GLU A 85 -43.29 17.62 6.89
C GLU A 85 -43.73 16.23 6.37
N ARG A 86 -42.79 15.34 6.07
CA ARG A 86 -43.04 13.95 5.66
C ARG A 86 -42.90 12.91 6.78
N ASN A 87 -42.80 13.34 8.04
CA ASN A 87 -42.42 12.50 9.19
C ASN A 87 -41.02 11.85 9.07
N SER A 88 -40.28 12.13 7.99
CA SER A 88 -38.92 11.64 7.77
C SER A 88 -38.14 12.53 6.82
N LEU A 89 -36.87 12.76 7.15
CA LEU A 89 -35.85 13.34 6.27
C LEU A 89 -35.04 12.21 5.62
N LEU A 90 -34.97 12.23 4.30
CA LEU A 90 -34.20 11.29 3.50
C LEU A 90 -33.09 12.07 2.78
N PHE A 91 -31.84 11.76 3.12
CA PHE A 91 -30.68 12.38 2.48
C PHE A 91 -29.60 11.33 2.20
N ALA A 92 -28.75 11.60 1.24
CA ALA A 92 -27.61 10.76 0.90
C ALA A 92 -26.37 11.62 0.73
N VAL A 93 -25.24 11.11 1.20
CA VAL A 93 -23.93 11.67 0.86
C VAL A 93 -23.26 10.70 -0.09
N GLY A 94 -22.48 11.20 -1.03
CA GLY A 94 -21.79 10.34 -1.98
C GLY A 94 -20.47 10.86 -2.50
N PHE A 95 -19.69 9.91 -3.02
CA PHE A 95 -18.40 10.13 -3.64
C PHE A 95 -18.42 9.65 -5.08
N VAL A 96 -17.82 10.43 -5.97
CA VAL A 96 -17.67 10.09 -7.37
C VAL A 96 -16.20 9.81 -7.65
N LEU A 97 -15.89 8.57 -7.99
CA LEU A 97 -14.55 8.07 -8.25
C LEU A 97 -14.37 7.72 -9.73
N ARG A 98 -13.12 7.71 -10.19
CA ARG A 98 -12.76 7.21 -11.52
C ARG A 98 -12.82 5.68 -11.57
N ARG A 99 -13.11 5.09 -12.75
CA ARG A 99 -13.18 3.62 -12.92
C ARG A 99 -11.94 2.85 -12.45
N ASN A 100 -10.76 3.44 -12.65
CA ASN A 100 -9.48 2.79 -12.35
C ASN A 100 -9.16 2.74 -10.85
N VAL A 101 -10.00 3.32 -10.00
CA VAL A 101 -9.80 3.39 -8.55
C VAL A 101 -10.69 2.35 -7.88
N ASP A 102 -10.12 1.63 -6.92
CA ASP A 102 -10.88 0.72 -6.07
C ASP A 102 -11.80 1.53 -5.12
N PRO A 103 -13.13 1.30 -5.13
CA PRO A 103 -14.06 2.02 -4.27
C PRO A 103 -14.04 1.57 -2.79
N ARG A 104 -13.59 0.34 -2.50
CA ARG A 104 -13.69 -0.25 -1.15
C ARG A 104 -13.06 0.59 -0.03
N PRO A 105 -11.88 1.22 -0.22
CA PRO A 105 -11.29 2.08 0.81
C PRO A 105 -12.13 3.29 1.19
N TYR A 106 -13.01 3.75 0.30
CA TYR A 106 -13.86 4.92 0.52
C TYR A 106 -15.13 4.58 1.30
N TRP A 107 -15.51 3.31 1.44
CA TRP A 107 -16.72 2.92 2.16
C TRP A 107 -16.72 3.32 3.64
N PRO A 108 -15.65 3.08 4.42
CA PRO A 108 -15.62 3.49 5.83
C PRO A 108 -15.61 5.02 5.97
N VAL A 109 -14.92 5.71 5.05
CA VAL A 109 -14.85 7.18 5.01
C VAL A 109 -16.25 7.77 4.78
N LEU A 110 -16.96 7.25 3.78
CA LEU A 110 -18.33 7.68 3.48
C LEU A 110 -19.28 7.35 4.64
N SER A 111 -19.13 6.17 5.25
CA SER A 111 -19.91 5.76 6.41
C SER A 111 -19.73 6.71 7.59
N ASN A 112 -18.49 7.12 7.88
CA ASN A 112 -18.21 8.06 8.96
C ASN A 112 -18.82 9.43 8.66
N LEU A 113 -18.60 9.97 7.46
CA LEU A 113 -19.15 11.26 7.03
C LEU A 113 -20.68 11.30 7.12
N SER A 114 -21.38 10.30 6.57
CA SER A 114 -22.85 10.22 6.65
C SER A 114 -23.36 10.06 8.08
N SER A 115 -22.63 9.34 8.94
CA SER A 115 -23.02 9.16 10.33
C SER A 115 -22.86 10.45 11.13
N THR A 116 -21.77 11.21 10.90
CA THR A 116 -21.57 12.52 11.51
C THR A 116 -22.66 13.51 11.11
N PHE A 117 -23.01 13.60 9.81
CA PHE A 117 -24.11 14.45 9.37
C PHE A 117 -25.45 14.04 9.96
N ARG A 118 -25.70 12.73 10.13
CA ARG A 118 -26.90 12.27 10.84
C ARG A 118 -26.91 12.72 12.31
N SER A 119 -25.79 12.61 13.02
CA SER A 119 -25.71 13.07 14.42
C SER A 119 -25.93 14.59 14.53
N MET A 120 -25.28 15.36 13.65
CA MET A 120 -25.45 16.82 13.61
C MET A 120 -26.89 17.22 13.29
N GLU A 121 -27.58 16.51 12.39
CA GLU A 121 -28.99 16.79 12.11
C GLU A 121 -29.90 16.51 13.30
N VAL A 122 -29.64 15.42 14.06
CA VAL A 122 -30.43 15.07 15.25
C VAL A 122 -30.24 16.08 16.38
N GLU A 123 -29.02 16.57 16.56
CA GLU A 123 -28.61 17.47 17.65
C GLU A 123 -28.91 18.95 17.39
N SER A 124 -28.57 19.44 16.20
CA SER A 124 -28.59 20.88 15.88
C SER A 124 -29.38 21.25 14.63
N GLU A 125 -30.10 20.30 14.00
CA GLU A 125 -30.89 20.54 12.79
C GLU A 125 -30.06 21.12 11.63
N PHE A 126 -28.80 20.70 11.54
CA PHE A 126 -27.79 21.25 10.64
C PHE A 126 -28.14 21.19 9.14
N LEU A 127 -28.83 20.14 8.69
CA LEU A 127 -29.22 19.94 7.29
C LEU A 127 -30.55 20.64 6.96
N SER A 128 -31.46 20.72 7.94
CA SER A 128 -32.78 21.33 7.76
C SER A 128 -32.77 22.86 7.90
N HIS A 129 -31.81 23.43 8.64
CA HIS A 129 -31.71 24.88 8.81
C HIS A 129 -31.13 25.59 7.56
N SER A 130 -31.80 26.65 7.10
CA SER A 130 -31.41 27.38 5.87
C SER A 130 -30.06 28.10 5.96
N ARG A 131 -29.63 28.50 7.17
CA ARG A 131 -28.35 29.21 7.40
C ARG A 131 -27.14 28.28 7.35
N THR A 132 -27.27 27.07 7.88
CA THR A 132 -26.22 26.05 7.92
C THR A 132 -26.10 25.29 6.59
N ARG A 133 -27.14 25.34 5.76
CA ARG A 133 -27.13 24.71 4.43
C ARG A 133 -25.98 25.17 3.53
N SER A 134 -25.59 26.45 3.58
CA SER A 134 -24.42 26.96 2.86
C SER A 134 -23.10 26.39 3.38
N GLN A 135 -23.02 26.02 4.66
CA GLN A 135 -21.83 25.44 5.27
C GLN A 135 -21.61 24.00 4.79
N ILE A 136 -22.68 23.26 4.45
CA ILE A 136 -22.56 21.91 3.88
C ILE A 136 -21.67 21.93 2.65
N GLN A 137 -21.89 22.88 1.73
CA GLN A 137 -21.10 23.00 0.51
C GLN A 137 -19.62 23.19 0.82
N ILE A 138 -19.29 24.08 1.76
CA ILE A 138 -17.91 24.37 2.19
C ILE A 138 -17.27 23.09 2.76
N VAL A 139 -17.98 22.37 3.63
CA VAL A 139 -17.49 21.12 4.23
C VAL A 139 -17.22 20.06 3.16
N LEU A 140 -18.10 19.92 2.16
CA LEU A 140 -17.89 18.95 1.08
C LEU A 140 -16.69 19.31 0.19
N GLU A 141 -16.47 20.60 -0.07
CA GLU A 141 -15.30 21.09 -0.81
C GLU A 141 -14.02 20.83 -0.03
N ASP A 142 -14.01 21.14 1.27
CA ASP A 142 -12.87 20.88 2.14
C ASP A 142 -12.55 19.38 2.22
N VAL A 143 -13.57 18.52 2.32
CA VAL A 143 -13.40 17.06 2.27
C VAL A 143 -12.84 16.62 0.92
N LEU A 144 -13.32 17.18 -0.20
CA LEU A 144 -12.84 16.86 -1.53
C LEU A 144 -11.36 17.22 -1.72
N VAL A 145 -10.96 18.41 -1.26
CA VAL A 145 -9.57 18.90 -1.32
C VAL A 145 -8.67 18.07 -0.40
N SER A 146 -9.12 17.82 0.84
CA SER A 146 -8.35 17.08 1.85
C SER A 146 -8.10 15.63 1.43
N LEU A 147 -9.12 14.93 0.94
CA LEU A 147 -8.99 13.53 0.49
C LEU A 147 -8.15 13.39 -0.79
N ASN A 148 -8.06 14.45 -1.60
CA ASN A 148 -7.20 14.50 -2.78
C ASN A 148 -5.76 14.94 -2.47
N SER A 149 -5.47 15.35 -1.24
CA SER A 149 -4.13 15.70 -0.78
C SER A 149 -3.19 14.48 -0.72
N LYS A 150 -1.89 14.71 -0.50
CA LYS A 150 -0.90 13.61 -0.40
C LYS A 150 -1.10 12.76 0.85
N GLN A 151 -1.56 13.36 1.95
CA GLN A 151 -1.73 12.69 3.24
C GLN A 151 -3.05 11.91 3.30
N LYS A 152 -4.08 12.35 2.55
CA LYS A 152 -5.40 11.69 2.44
C LYS A 152 -6.14 11.56 3.77
N ASP A 153 -5.84 12.47 4.68
CA ASP A 153 -6.51 12.73 5.94
C ASP A 153 -7.33 14.02 5.81
N CYS A 154 -8.37 14.12 6.63
CA CYS A 154 -9.23 15.29 6.72
C CYS A 154 -9.65 15.43 8.18
N HIS A 155 -9.29 16.57 8.76
CA HIS A 155 -9.57 16.94 10.14
C HIS A 155 -10.30 18.28 10.10
N LEU A 156 -11.64 18.25 10.18
CA LEU A 156 -12.46 19.45 10.10
C LEU A 156 -13.21 19.65 11.40
N LEU A 157 -13.09 20.85 11.97
CA LEU A 157 -13.95 21.29 13.06
C LEU A 157 -15.21 21.88 12.43
N LEU A 158 -16.35 21.21 12.63
CA LEU A 158 -17.63 21.64 12.05
C LEU A 158 -18.36 22.60 13.00
N ASP A 159 -18.23 22.36 14.31
CA ASP A 159 -18.82 23.18 15.37
C ASP A 159 -17.98 23.03 16.65
N ASP A 160 -18.27 23.80 17.70
CA ASP A 160 -17.57 23.77 18.99
C ASP A 160 -17.53 22.36 19.63
N ALA A 161 -18.52 21.51 19.30
CA ALA A 161 -18.64 20.15 19.81
C ALA A 161 -18.35 19.05 18.78
N ASN A 162 -18.27 19.37 17.48
CA ASN A 162 -18.25 18.38 16.41
C ASN A 162 -16.96 18.44 15.58
N LEU A 163 -16.17 17.37 15.66
CA LEU A 163 -14.91 17.23 14.92
C LEU A 163 -14.97 16.01 13.99
N LEU A 164 -14.82 16.27 12.70
CA LEU A 164 -14.84 15.27 11.63
C LEU A 164 -13.41 14.81 11.33
N ASN A 165 -13.13 13.54 11.66
CA ASN A 165 -11.88 12.87 11.32
C ASN A 165 -12.11 11.81 10.25
N LEU A 166 -11.59 12.05 9.06
CA LEU A 166 -11.60 11.09 7.95
C LEU A 166 -10.16 10.74 7.58
N GLN A 167 -9.88 9.44 7.45
CA GLN A 167 -8.59 8.96 6.97
C GLN A 167 -8.81 7.87 5.93
N LEU A 168 -8.26 8.09 4.73
CA LEU A 168 -8.33 7.09 3.67
C LEU A 168 -7.18 6.09 3.81
N PHE A 169 -7.49 4.91 4.33
CA PHE A 169 -6.54 3.80 4.37
C PHE A 169 -6.33 3.21 2.99
N ARG A 170 -5.11 2.78 2.68
CA ARG A 170 -4.86 1.99 1.48
C ARG A 170 -5.44 0.59 1.71
N PRO A 171 -6.00 -0.06 0.67
CA PRO A 171 -6.42 -1.44 0.80
C PRO A 171 -5.19 -2.27 1.22
N PRO A 172 -5.34 -3.16 2.21
CA PRO A 172 -4.23 -3.98 2.66
C PRO A 172 -3.74 -4.81 1.47
N PRO A 173 -2.42 -4.93 1.25
CA PRO A 173 -1.92 -5.82 0.22
C PRO A 173 -2.31 -7.26 0.57
N PRO A 174 -2.33 -8.16 -0.43
CA PRO A 174 -2.69 -9.55 -0.18
C PRO A 174 -1.80 -10.17 0.91
N PRO A 175 -2.34 -11.09 1.71
CA PRO A 175 -1.61 -11.68 2.82
C PRO A 175 -0.31 -12.32 2.30
N THR A 176 0.83 -11.89 2.83
CA THR A 176 2.12 -12.43 2.42
C THR A 176 2.20 -13.93 2.75
N PRO A 177 2.80 -14.77 1.89
CA PRO A 177 3.00 -16.17 2.23
C PRO A 177 3.98 -16.27 3.41
N PRO A 178 3.76 -17.22 4.32
CA PRO A 178 4.65 -17.43 5.48
C PRO A 178 6.08 -17.68 5.02
N VAL A 179 7.04 -17.22 5.82
CA VAL A 179 8.46 -17.51 5.57
C VAL A 179 8.70 -18.99 5.91
N PRO A 180 9.28 -19.78 5.00
CA PRO A 180 9.55 -21.19 5.27
C PRO A 180 10.62 -21.33 6.36
N ASP A 181 10.48 -22.35 7.19
CA ASP A 181 11.30 -22.55 8.40
C ASP A 181 12.80 -22.76 8.09
N TYR A 182 13.12 -23.20 6.88
CA TYR A 182 14.49 -23.43 6.41
C TYR A 182 15.12 -22.21 5.75
N ALA A 183 14.37 -21.13 5.50
CA ALA A 183 14.93 -19.94 4.89
C ALA A 183 15.69 -19.07 5.89
N VAL A 184 16.56 -18.23 5.36
CA VAL A 184 17.38 -17.26 6.08
C VAL A 184 16.75 -15.88 5.91
N PRO A 185 16.17 -15.30 6.97
CA PRO A 185 15.66 -13.93 6.94
C PRO A 185 16.81 -12.92 6.89
N ILE A 186 16.65 -11.88 6.07
CA ILE A 186 17.61 -10.80 5.87
C ILE A 186 16.88 -9.46 5.96
N LEU A 187 17.38 -8.58 6.81
CA LEU A 187 16.87 -7.22 6.94
C LEU A 187 17.35 -6.36 5.76
N LEU A 188 16.41 -5.71 5.08
CA LEU A 188 16.70 -4.76 3.99
C LEU A 188 17.10 -3.38 4.52
N ARG A 189 16.78 -3.11 5.78
CA ARG A 189 17.10 -1.88 6.51
C ARG A 189 18.00 -2.24 7.69
N PRO A 190 18.93 -1.34 8.06
CA PRO A 190 19.75 -1.55 9.24
C PRO A 190 18.90 -1.53 10.52
N GLU A 191 19.30 -2.34 11.51
CA GLU A 191 18.58 -2.54 12.77
C GLU A 191 18.22 -1.25 13.51
N TRP A 192 19.17 -0.30 13.61
CA TRP A 192 18.95 0.98 14.30
C TRP A 192 17.75 1.80 13.75
N GLN A 193 17.38 1.60 12.49
CA GLN A 193 16.29 2.30 11.83
C GLN A 193 14.97 1.60 12.16
N LEU A 194 15.00 0.28 12.33
CA LEU A 194 13.86 -0.51 12.81
C LEU A 194 13.53 -0.19 14.26
N GLN A 195 14.55 0.03 15.11
CA GLN A 195 14.39 0.38 16.52
C GLN A 195 13.76 1.76 16.76
N MET A 196 13.74 2.65 15.74
CA MET A 196 13.05 3.94 15.85
C MET A 196 11.52 3.84 15.70
N TYR A 197 11.01 2.66 15.35
CA TYR A 197 9.58 2.42 15.20
C TYR A 197 9.04 1.64 16.40
N ASP A 198 7.80 1.94 16.79
CA ASP A 198 7.08 1.24 17.85
C ASP A 198 6.55 -0.12 17.35
N TRP A 199 7.46 -1.06 17.08
CA TRP A 199 7.10 -2.44 16.80
C TRP A 199 6.66 -3.17 18.08
N ASP A 200 5.94 -4.28 17.88
CA ASP A 200 5.61 -5.21 18.96
C ASP A 200 6.90 -5.72 19.66
N LEU A 201 6.79 -5.98 20.97
CA LEU A 201 7.88 -6.43 21.83
C LEU A 201 8.57 -7.68 21.26
N THR A 202 7.77 -8.61 20.71
CA THR A 202 8.26 -9.84 20.08
C THR A 202 9.15 -9.56 18.87
N ILE A 203 8.79 -8.58 18.04
CA ILE A 203 9.55 -8.18 16.85
C ILE A 203 10.86 -7.52 17.29
N ASN A 204 10.80 -6.60 18.26
CA ASN A 204 11.99 -5.94 18.79
C ASN A 204 12.98 -6.92 19.43
N TRP A 205 12.49 -8.01 20.03
CA TRP A 205 13.32 -9.08 20.55
C TRP A 205 13.98 -9.92 19.45
N ILE A 206 13.26 -10.21 18.36
CA ILE A 206 13.76 -11.06 17.26
C ILE A 206 14.73 -10.32 16.35
N VAL A 207 14.51 -9.03 16.07
CA VAL A 207 15.31 -8.22 15.12
C VAL A 207 16.83 -8.31 15.36
N PRO A 208 17.35 -8.19 16.59
CA PRO A 208 18.79 -8.35 16.87
C PRO A 208 19.37 -9.72 16.52
N HIS A 209 18.54 -10.76 16.46
CA HIS A 209 18.99 -12.12 16.11
C HIS A 209 19.01 -12.38 14.58
N ILE A 210 18.51 -11.44 13.76
CA ILE A 210 18.48 -11.57 12.30
C ILE A 210 19.81 -11.09 11.69
N ASP A 211 20.81 -11.98 11.74
CA ASP A 211 22.16 -11.70 11.22
C ASP A 211 22.30 -11.89 9.69
N GLY A 212 21.25 -12.39 9.01
CA GLY A 212 21.31 -12.77 7.60
C GLY A 212 22.07 -14.08 7.31
N CYS A 213 22.42 -14.84 8.34
CA CYS A 213 23.05 -16.17 8.21
C CYS A 213 22.25 -17.30 8.87
N LYS A 214 21.57 -17.02 9.99
CA LYS A 214 20.78 -18.01 10.73
C LYS A 214 19.45 -18.27 10.02
N TYR A 215 19.06 -19.53 9.93
CA TYR A 215 17.73 -19.88 9.42
C TYR A 215 16.67 -19.76 10.52
N VAL A 216 15.38 -19.76 10.15
CA VAL A 216 14.28 -19.47 11.10
C VAL A 216 14.30 -20.36 12.35
N LYS A 217 14.53 -21.67 12.24
CA LYS A 217 14.56 -22.52 13.47
C LYS A 217 15.75 -22.24 14.37
N GLN A 218 16.90 -21.85 13.80
CA GLN A 218 18.06 -21.42 14.60
C GLN A 218 17.76 -20.13 15.36
N ILE A 219 17.04 -19.21 14.73
CA ILE A 219 16.60 -17.97 15.37
C ILE A 219 15.66 -18.31 16.53
N ALA A 220 14.71 -19.22 16.34
CA ALA A 220 13.80 -19.67 17.40
C ALA A 220 14.50 -20.25 18.62
N GLN A 221 15.51 -21.08 18.38
CA GLN A 221 16.34 -21.62 19.46
C GLN A 221 17.17 -20.55 20.16
N SER A 222 17.69 -19.56 19.40
CA SER A 222 18.53 -18.50 19.96
C SER A 222 17.75 -17.46 20.74
N SER A 223 16.50 -17.18 20.33
CA SER A 223 15.65 -16.16 20.94
C SER A 223 14.70 -16.74 22.00
N GLU A 224 14.64 -18.07 22.16
CA GLU A 224 13.70 -18.79 23.04
C GLU A 224 12.23 -18.43 22.77
N VAL A 225 11.87 -18.17 21.51
CA VAL A 225 10.50 -17.84 21.08
C VAL A 225 9.93 -19.00 20.26
N ASP A 226 8.64 -19.25 20.42
CA ASP A 226 7.94 -20.29 19.67
C ASP A 226 7.99 -20.05 18.15
N MET A 227 8.09 -21.14 17.39
CA MET A 227 8.23 -21.15 15.93
C MET A 227 7.05 -20.47 15.23
N ASP A 228 5.84 -20.66 15.74
CA ASP A 228 4.63 -20.09 15.14
C ASP A 228 4.58 -18.57 15.32
N MET A 229 5.02 -18.07 16.49
CA MET A 229 5.16 -16.64 16.75
C MET A 229 6.21 -16.02 15.83
N ILE A 230 7.37 -16.66 15.67
CA ILE A 230 8.42 -16.17 14.75
C ILE A 230 7.92 -16.16 13.31
N ARG A 231 7.20 -17.19 12.87
CA ARG A 231 6.63 -17.22 11.51
C ARG A 231 5.65 -16.07 11.30
N ALA A 232 4.85 -15.72 12.32
CA ALA A 232 3.97 -14.56 12.30
C ALA A 232 4.75 -13.23 12.26
N CYS A 233 5.75 -13.06 13.13
CA CYS A 233 6.61 -11.86 13.17
C CYS A 233 7.34 -11.63 11.84
N LEU A 234 7.99 -12.67 11.29
CA LEU A 234 8.68 -12.59 10.00
C LEU A 234 7.71 -12.29 8.85
N ARG A 235 6.48 -12.80 8.91
CA ARG A 235 5.42 -12.50 7.94
C ARG A 235 5.03 -11.02 7.98
N VAL A 236 4.91 -10.44 9.17
CA VAL A 236 4.64 -9.00 9.35
C VAL A 236 5.80 -8.16 8.81
N LEU A 237 7.04 -8.49 9.16
CA LEU A 237 8.22 -7.76 8.66
C LEU A 237 8.33 -7.84 7.13
N LYS A 238 7.98 -8.98 6.54
CA LYS A 238 7.91 -9.18 5.08
C LYS A 238 6.77 -8.37 4.46
N HIS A 239 5.61 -8.30 5.11
CA HIS A 239 4.45 -7.51 4.67
C HIS A 239 4.77 -6.02 4.59
N HIS A 240 5.54 -5.49 5.54
CA HIS A 240 5.99 -4.09 5.52
C HIS A 240 7.20 -3.84 4.60
N GLY A 241 7.71 -4.87 3.90
CA GLY A 241 8.84 -4.73 2.98
C GLY A 241 10.18 -4.43 3.66
N VAL A 242 10.32 -4.78 4.94
CA VAL A 242 11.58 -4.60 5.69
C VAL A 242 12.43 -5.88 5.66
N LEU A 243 11.80 -7.03 5.44
CA LEU A 243 12.45 -8.33 5.45
C LEU A 243 12.36 -9.02 4.09
N ALA A 244 13.49 -9.49 3.59
CA ALA A 244 13.58 -10.50 2.54
C ALA A 244 14.00 -11.85 3.16
N HIS A 245 13.75 -12.95 2.46
CA HIS A 245 14.29 -14.25 2.87
C HIS A 245 15.01 -14.85 1.68
N VAL A 246 16.14 -15.48 1.96
CA VAL A 246 16.96 -16.17 0.98
C VAL A 246 17.18 -17.58 1.48
N ASP A 247 17.54 -18.43 0.55
CA ASP A 247 17.92 -19.79 0.79
C ASP A 247 19.27 -19.90 1.53
N ILE A 248 19.49 -21.01 2.25
CA ILE A 248 20.74 -21.24 2.98
C ILE A 248 21.92 -21.29 2.00
N PHE A 249 22.91 -20.43 2.24
CA PHE A 249 24.16 -20.44 1.50
C PHE A 249 24.97 -21.70 1.81
N ARG A 250 25.29 -22.48 0.78
CA ARG A 250 26.24 -23.60 0.81
C ARG A 250 27.21 -23.44 -0.36
N TYR A 251 28.46 -23.85 -0.17
CA TYR A 251 29.47 -23.82 -1.23
C TYR A 251 29.16 -24.77 -2.39
N SER A 252 28.34 -25.79 -2.16
CA SER A 252 27.84 -26.70 -3.21
C SER A 252 26.73 -26.11 -4.07
N ASN A 253 26.20 -24.94 -3.74
CA ASN A 253 25.10 -24.34 -4.50
C ASN A 253 25.59 -23.77 -5.83
N VAL A 254 24.77 -23.94 -6.87
CA VAL A 254 25.02 -23.35 -8.19
C VAL A 254 24.23 -22.06 -8.32
N TYR A 255 24.90 -21.02 -8.82
CA TYR A 255 24.36 -19.68 -8.99
C TYR A 255 24.52 -19.24 -10.43
N GLU A 256 23.51 -18.56 -10.97
CA GLU A 256 23.50 -18.02 -12.32
C GLU A 256 23.25 -16.51 -12.26
N CYS A 257 23.93 -15.75 -13.11
CA CYS A 257 23.75 -14.30 -13.16
C CYS A 257 22.59 -13.90 -14.07
N THR A 258 21.80 -12.92 -13.63
CA THR A 258 20.71 -12.37 -14.42
C THR A 258 21.23 -11.33 -15.43
N PRO A 259 20.53 -11.11 -16.56
CA PRO A 259 20.90 -10.06 -17.53
C PRO A 259 20.85 -8.66 -16.91
N LEU A 260 20.01 -8.45 -15.89
CA LEU A 260 19.93 -7.21 -15.11
C LEU A 260 21.28 -6.86 -14.46
N ALA A 261 22.02 -7.87 -13.99
CA ALA A 261 23.33 -7.66 -13.39
C ALA A 261 24.30 -7.07 -14.42
N LEU A 262 24.32 -7.62 -15.64
CA LEU A 262 25.18 -7.14 -16.73
C LEU A 262 24.89 -5.68 -17.09
N GLU A 263 23.61 -5.30 -17.14
CA GLU A 263 23.20 -3.91 -17.39
C GLU A 263 23.58 -2.99 -16.23
N LEU A 264 23.38 -3.42 -14.99
CA LEU A 264 23.68 -2.60 -13.80
C LEU A 264 25.18 -2.38 -13.60
N PHE A 265 26.03 -3.36 -13.93
CA PHE A 265 27.49 -3.20 -13.88
C PHE A 265 28.03 -2.22 -14.93
N SER A 266 27.30 -1.99 -16.03
CA SER A 266 27.65 -0.92 -16.98
C SER A 266 27.45 0.48 -16.38
N THR A 267 26.62 0.60 -15.34
CA THR A 267 26.28 1.87 -14.69
C THR A 267 27.08 2.06 -13.41
N LYS A 268 28.11 2.93 -13.44
CA LYS A 268 29.05 3.24 -12.33
C LYS A 268 28.40 3.59 -10.97
N LYS A 269 27.12 3.96 -10.92
CA LYS A 269 26.42 4.36 -9.67
C LYS A 269 26.06 3.19 -8.75
N PHE A 270 25.93 1.97 -9.29
CA PHE A 270 25.50 0.82 -8.51
C PHE A 270 26.65 0.21 -7.68
N ALA A 271 27.87 0.27 -8.22
CA ALA A 271 29.06 -0.29 -7.61
C ALA A 271 29.40 0.35 -6.24
N SER A 272 29.29 1.68 -6.12
CA SER A 272 29.56 2.40 -4.87
C SER A 272 28.56 2.06 -3.74
N HIS A 273 27.29 1.85 -4.06
CA HIS A 273 26.28 1.45 -3.07
C HIS A 273 26.47 0.00 -2.62
N ALA A 274 26.80 -0.90 -3.55
CA ALA A 274 27.09 -2.31 -3.25
C ALA A 274 28.35 -2.43 -2.37
N GLN A 275 29.42 -1.71 -2.67
CA GLN A 275 30.66 -1.71 -1.88
C GLN A 275 30.41 -1.36 -0.41
N SER A 276 29.63 -0.31 -0.14
CA SER A 276 29.34 0.13 1.24
C SER A 276 28.67 -0.93 2.11
N GLN A 277 27.95 -1.89 1.52
CA GLN A 277 27.25 -2.97 2.24
C GLN A 277 28.05 -4.28 2.32
N LEU A 278 29.11 -4.42 1.50
CA LEU A 278 29.87 -5.66 1.32
C LEU A 278 31.20 -5.69 2.09
N HIS A 279 31.69 -4.55 2.59
CA HIS A 279 32.95 -4.48 3.32
C HIS A 279 32.91 -5.23 4.67
N ARG A 280 33.99 -5.96 4.94
CA ARG A 280 34.20 -6.75 6.16
C ARG A 280 34.49 -5.89 7.40
N ASP A 281 35.02 -4.67 7.20
CA ASP A 281 35.29 -3.70 8.27
C ASP A 281 35.02 -2.26 7.83
N ARG A 282 34.49 -1.45 8.76
CA ARG A 282 34.20 -0.01 8.59
C ARG A 282 35.47 0.87 8.50
N THR A 283 36.68 0.30 8.60
CA THR A 283 37.92 1.05 8.85
C THR A 283 38.72 1.43 7.61
N ASP A 284 38.62 0.70 6.50
CA ASP A 284 39.39 1.01 5.28
C ASP A 284 38.55 1.75 4.23
N ARG A 285 38.05 2.92 4.61
CA ARG A 285 37.35 3.84 3.70
C ARG A 285 38.26 4.55 2.69
N ASN A 286 39.59 4.39 2.79
CA ASN A 286 40.54 5.27 2.14
C ASN A 286 41.27 4.69 0.91
N ASN A 287 41.07 3.42 0.55
CA ASN A 287 41.54 2.88 -0.73
C ASN A 287 40.37 2.20 -1.45
N ILE A 288 39.53 3.02 -2.07
CA ILE A 288 38.52 2.57 -3.03
C ILE A 288 39.27 2.31 -4.33
N ASP A 289 39.99 1.20 -4.41
CA ASP A 289 40.70 0.85 -5.63
C ASP A 289 39.68 0.40 -6.68
N GLU A 290 39.80 1.01 -7.87
CA GLU A 290 39.15 0.70 -9.15
C GLU A 290 39.22 -0.82 -9.52
N THR A 291 40.10 -1.56 -8.82
CA THR A 291 40.29 -3.02 -8.87
C THR A 291 39.13 -3.81 -8.26
N LEU A 292 38.37 -3.24 -7.31
CA LEU A 292 37.26 -3.91 -6.62
C LEU A 292 35.97 -3.95 -7.47
N GLU A 293 35.70 -2.88 -8.22
CA GLU A 293 34.59 -2.86 -9.18
C GLU A 293 34.84 -3.82 -10.34
N THR A 294 36.08 -3.87 -10.82
CA THR A 294 36.49 -4.81 -11.87
C THR A 294 36.54 -6.24 -11.36
N THR A 295 36.94 -6.53 -10.11
CA THR A 295 36.87 -7.89 -9.56
C THR A 295 35.44 -8.33 -9.29
N LEU A 296 34.55 -7.46 -8.79
CA LEU A 296 33.12 -7.79 -8.66
C LEU A 296 32.51 -8.05 -10.04
N ALA A 297 32.68 -7.16 -11.00
CA ALA A 297 32.19 -7.36 -12.36
C ALA A 297 32.75 -8.66 -12.99
N ARG A 298 34.04 -8.97 -12.77
CA ARG A 298 34.65 -10.23 -13.21
C ARG A 298 34.09 -11.45 -12.49
N LEU A 299 33.77 -11.37 -11.18
CA LEU A 299 33.15 -12.45 -10.41
C LEU A 299 31.75 -12.79 -10.94
N TYR A 300 30.92 -11.76 -11.16
CA TYR A 300 29.58 -11.95 -11.73
C TYR A 300 29.64 -12.40 -13.20
N CYS A 301 30.61 -11.93 -14.00
CA CYS A 301 30.83 -12.44 -15.36
C CYS A 301 31.35 -13.88 -15.39
N ALA A 302 32.21 -14.28 -14.45
CA ALA A 302 32.71 -15.64 -14.31
C ALA A 302 31.61 -16.62 -13.86
N CYS A 303 30.64 -16.17 -13.06
CA CYS A 303 29.44 -16.97 -12.77
C CYS A 303 28.60 -17.28 -14.03
N ASN A 304 28.73 -16.48 -15.10
CA ASN A 304 27.95 -16.66 -16.34
C ASN A 304 28.68 -17.52 -17.39
N ARG A 305 30.03 -17.54 -17.37
CA ARG A 305 30.84 -18.42 -18.22
C ARG A 305 31.26 -19.65 -17.43
N LYS A 306 30.79 -20.84 -17.83
CA LYS A 306 31.27 -22.14 -17.32
C LYS A 306 32.77 -22.42 -17.59
N GLU A 307 33.51 -21.46 -18.13
CA GLU A 307 34.94 -21.58 -18.38
C GLU A 307 35.72 -20.95 -17.23
N SER A 308 36.57 -21.77 -16.63
CA SER A 308 37.63 -21.39 -15.72
C SER A 308 38.58 -20.42 -16.41
N ASP A 309 38.37 -19.12 -16.19
CA ASP A 309 39.38 -18.13 -16.52
C ASP A 309 40.50 -18.28 -15.47
N ASP A 310 41.60 -18.94 -15.86
CA ASP A 310 42.78 -19.28 -15.04
C ASP A 310 43.47 -18.07 -14.38
N ASN A 311 43.03 -16.85 -14.70
CA ASN A 311 43.56 -15.59 -14.17
C ASN A 311 42.75 -14.98 -13.02
N LEU A 312 41.65 -15.59 -12.57
CA LEU A 312 40.96 -15.11 -11.38
C LEU A 312 41.57 -15.76 -10.13
N THR A 313 42.44 -15.01 -9.45
CA THR A 313 42.96 -15.42 -8.13
C THR A 313 41.82 -15.33 -7.12
N TRP A 314 40.98 -16.37 -7.08
CA TRP A 314 39.82 -16.48 -6.19
C TRP A 314 40.21 -16.19 -4.73
N GLU A 315 41.41 -16.60 -4.31
CA GLU A 315 41.98 -16.31 -2.99
C GLU A 315 42.01 -14.81 -2.64
N LYS A 316 42.42 -13.93 -3.58
CA LYS A 316 42.48 -12.48 -3.34
C LYS A 316 41.09 -11.84 -3.31
N ALA A 317 40.16 -12.33 -4.13
CA ALA A 317 38.78 -11.83 -4.12
C ALA A 317 38.02 -12.29 -2.85
N PHE A 318 38.35 -13.47 -2.35
CA PHE A 318 37.81 -14.07 -1.13
C PHE A 318 38.36 -13.44 0.15
N ASP A 319 39.57 -12.89 0.12
CA ASP A 319 40.11 -12.10 1.24
C ASP A 319 39.45 -10.72 1.38
N CYS A 320 39.05 -10.10 0.25
CA CYS A 320 38.45 -8.76 0.25
C CYS A 320 36.95 -8.72 0.60
N PHE A 321 36.19 -9.79 0.33
CA PHE A 321 34.73 -9.80 0.47
C PHE A 321 34.21 -10.92 1.36
N ASP A 322 33.20 -10.61 2.18
CA ASP A 322 32.41 -11.66 2.82
C ASP A 322 31.51 -12.33 1.78
N HIS A 323 31.96 -13.50 1.31
CA HIS A 323 31.30 -14.40 0.36
C HIS A 323 29.80 -14.54 0.59
N ARG A 324 29.38 -14.66 1.86
CA ARG A 324 27.97 -14.88 2.21
C ARG A 324 27.16 -13.63 1.94
N ARG A 325 27.67 -12.47 2.36
CA ARG A 325 27.03 -11.17 2.13
C ARG A 325 26.98 -10.83 0.65
N LEU A 326 28.02 -11.17 -0.11
CA LEU A 326 28.05 -10.96 -1.56
C LEU A 326 26.91 -11.70 -2.27
N ILE A 327 26.78 -13.00 -2.00
CA ILE A 327 25.76 -13.83 -2.65
C ILE A 327 24.36 -13.46 -2.16
N THR A 328 24.23 -13.18 -0.87
CA THR A 328 22.96 -12.72 -0.29
C THR A 328 22.50 -11.40 -0.90
N PHE A 329 23.41 -10.43 -1.03
CA PHE A 329 23.14 -9.16 -1.70
C PHE A 329 22.76 -9.36 -3.16
N GLY A 330 23.51 -10.23 -3.86
CA GLY A 330 23.23 -10.62 -5.24
C GLY A 330 21.82 -11.18 -5.43
N ILE A 331 21.38 -12.07 -4.54
CA ILE A 331 20.04 -12.67 -4.60
C ILE A 331 18.95 -11.66 -4.24
N VAL A 332 19.13 -10.88 -3.16
CA VAL A 332 18.15 -9.88 -2.71
C VAL A 332 17.91 -8.80 -3.77
N ARG A 333 18.95 -8.42 -4.53
CA ARG A 333 18.86 -7.44 -5.61
C ARG A 333 18.48 -8.04 -6.96
N GLY A 334 18.33 -9.37 -7.05
CA GLY A 334 18.00 -10.08 -8.29
C GLY A 334 19.13 -10.10 -9.32
N LEU A 335 20.38 -9.93 -8.88
CA LEU A 335 21.59 -10.01 -9.72
C LEU A 335 22.02 -11.47 -9.95
N ILE A 336 21.78 -12.32 -8.96
CA ILE A 336 22.08 -13.75 -8.98
C ILE A 336 20.82 -14.53 -8.64
N ASN A 337 20.55 -15.56 -9.42
CA ASN A 337 19.54 -16.57 -9.13
C ASN A 337 20.20 -17.86 -8.67
N ARG A 338 19.60 -18.53 -7.69
CA ARG A 338 20.00 -19.88 -7.29
C ARG A 338 19.36 -20.90 -8.22
N VAL A 339 20.17 -21.75 -8.83
CA VAL A 339 19.68 -22.85 -9.68
C VAL A 339 19.51 -24.09 -8.82
N HIS A 340 18.28 -24.60 -8.78
CA HIS A 340 17.96 -25.85 -8.09
C HIS A 340 17.91 -26.99 -9.08
N GLN A 341 18.65 -28.07 -8.79
CA GLN A 341 18.55 -29.33 -9.53
C GLN A 341 17.61 -30.25 -8.77
N TYR A 342 16.53 -30.67 -9.44
CA TYR A 342 15.58 -31.64 -8.90
C TYR A 342 15.67 -32.92 -9.73
N PRO A 343 15.75 -34.10 -9.10
CA PRO A 343 15.67 -35.35 -9.85
C PRO A 343 14.28 -35.47 -10.48
N MET A 344 14.22 -35.79 -11.78
CA MET A 344 12.98 -36.13 -12.45
C MET A 344 12.69 -37.61 -12.23
N VAL A 345 11.53 -37.92 -11.65
CA VAL A 345 11.03 -39.30 -11.57
C VAL A 345 10.47 -39.63 -12.94
N TYR A 346 11.11 -40.57 -13.65
CA TYR A 346 10.53 -41.20 -14.82
C TYR A 346 9.81 -42.46 -14.36
N GLU A 347 8.53 -42.58 -14.71
CA GLU A 347 7.83 -43.87 -14.58
C GLU A 347 8.48 -44.84 -15.55
N VAL A 348 9.16 -45.83 -15.00
CA VAL A 348 9.67 -46.96 -15.78
C VAL A 348 8.47 -47.87 -16.00
N GLU A 349 7.91 -47.89 -17.21
CA GLU A 349 6.99 -48.95 -17.62
C GLU A 349 7.76 -50.27 -17.51
N ILE A 350 7.33 -51.12 -16.58
CA ILE A 350 7.87 -52.47 -16.40
C ILE A 350 7.11 -53.34 -17.41
N ASP A 351 7.78 -53.70 -18.51
CA ASP A 351 7.30 -54.64 -19.53
C ASP A 351 6.94 -56.03 -18.97
#